data_AF-A0A6J8CQP1-F1
#
_entry.id   AF-A0A6J8CQP1-F1
#
_cell.length_a   1.000
_cell.length_b   1.000
_cell.length_c   1.000
_cell.angle_alpha   90.00
_cell.angle_beta   90.00
_cell.angle_gamma   90.00
#
_symmetry.space_group_name_H-M   'P 1'
#
loop_
_entity.id
_entity.type
_entity.pdbx_description
1 polymer ?
#
loop_
_entity_poly.entity_id
_entity_poly.type
_entity_poly.pdbx_seq_one_letter_code
_entity_poly.pdbx_strand_id
1 'polypeptide(L)'
;MDLLARFVGIWMVFVIYMAVGVEGAAYGEACTGAGAGDCSEANNVCDTTCKCATNFFRKTSPAECAAQVAALDGVCDTAQTASDQCAVADSECRTDSGSDKCLCKATHYTDGAACTIRKNPDIACSATGECVTNAECDVGGTDKCECNAGYNETPTVSPTMCSGVVKFATLPYMYVVPIIVSMMFLLR
;
A
#
# COMPACT_ATOMS: atom_id res chain seq x y z
N MET A 1 35.37 50.36 36.45
CA MET A 1 34.09 49.66 36.24
C MET A 1 33.73 49.46 34.76
N ASP A 2 34.61 49.79 33.81
CA ASP A 2 34.31 49.67 32.36
C ASP A 2 34.64 48.33 31.70
N LEU A 3 35.46 47.47 32.33
CA LEU A 3 35.89 46.22 31.68
C LEU A 3 34.81 45.13 31.66
N LEU A 4 33.91 45.12 32.65
CA LEU A 4 32.83 44.12 32.76
C LEU A 4 31.71 44.36 31.72
N ALA A 5 31.44 45.63 31.37
CA ALA A 5 30.42 45.97 30.38
C ALA A 5 30.76 45.48 28.95
N ARG A 6 32.06 45.39 28.63
CA ARG A 6 32.52 44.91 27.31
C ARG A 6 32.44 43.40 27.15
N PHE A 7 32.56 42.63 28.24
CA PHE A 7 32.43 41.17 28.19
C PHE A 7 30.98 40.70 28.03
N VAL A 8 30.01 41.40 28.64
CA VAL A 8 28.58 41.06 28.50
C VAL A 8 28.09 41.29 27.07
N GLY A 9 28.54 42.38 26.42
CA GLY A 9 28.17 42.68 25.04
C GLY A 9 28.67 41.66 24.01
N ILE A 10 29.90 41.14 24.18
CA ILE A 10 30.48 40.15 23.27
C ILE A 10 29.80 38.77 23.43
N TRP A 11 29.45 38.39 24.66
CA TRP A 11 28.70 37.15 24.93
C TRP A 11 27.28 37.18 24.34
N MET A 12 26.57 38.31 24.41
CA MET A 12 25.22 38.41 23.83
C MET A 12 25.22 38.29 22.30
N VAL A 13 26.23 38.81 21.60
CA VAL A 13 26.32 38.71 20.13
C VAL A 13 26.60 37.26 19.69
N PHE A 14 27.37 36.50 20.46
CA PHE A 14 27.66 35.09 20.16
C PHE A 14 26.44 34.17 20.33
N VAL A 15 25.54 34.49 21.28
CA VAL A 15 24.29 33.73 21.50
C VAL A 15 23.27 33.98 20.38
N ILE A 16 23.20 35.19 19.84
CA ILE A 16 22.28 35.53 18.74
C ILE A 16 22.72 34.85 17.43
N TYR A 17 24.03 34.73 17.17
CA TYR A 17 24.55 34.14 15.92
C TYR A 17 24.32 32.63 15.79
N MET A 18 24.11 31.91 16.90
CA MET A 18 23.80 30.47 16.90
C MET A 18 22.30 30.18 16.75
N ALA A 19 21.43 31.19 16.84
CA ALA A 19 19.98 31.04 16.82
C ALA A 19 19.34 31.33 15.46
N VAL A 20 20.11 31.75 14.46
CA VAL A 20 19.63 31.89 13.07
C VAL A 20 19.83 30.56 12.34
N GLY A 21 19.28 29.49 12.91
CA GLY A 21 18.99 28.29 12.14
C GLY A 21 17.86 28.64 11.19
N VAL A 22 18.07 28.43 9.89
CA VAL A 22 16.96 28.50 8.93
C VAL A 22 16.09 27.28 9.24
N GLU A 23 15.10 27.47 10.11
CA GLU A 23 14.13 26.42 10.46
C GLU A 23 13.29 26.18 9.21
N GLY A 24 13.71 25.22 8.38
CA GLY A 24 12.90 24.75 7.27
C GLY A 24 11.58 24.17 7.78
N ALA A 25 10.55 24.24 6.96
CA ALA A 25 9.24 23.67 7.29
C ALA A 25 9.34 22.16 7.54
N ALA A 26 8.68 21.66 8.58
CA ALA A 26 8.63 20.24 8.88
C ALA A 26 7.73 19.50 7.87
N TYR A 27 7.82 18.17 7.83
CA TYR A 27 6.93 17.37 6.98
C TYR A 27 5.46 17.68 7.24
N GLY A 28 4.69 17.90 6.16
CA GLY A 28 3.28 18.27 6.21
C GLY A 28 3.03 19.76 6.45
N GLU A 29 4.03 20.54 6.83
CA GLU A 29 3.90 21.99 6.95
C GLU A 29 3.97 22.69 5.60
N ALA A 30 3.30 23.84 5.51
CA ALA A 30 3.34 24.68 4.32
C ALA A 30 4.73 25.26 4.12
N CYS A 31 5.15 25.34 2.86
CA CYS A 31 6.44 25.88 2.45
C CYS A 31 6.23 26.92 1.34
N THR A 32 7.14 27.88 1.22
CA THR A 32 6.92 29.10 0.41
C THR A 32 7.78 29.20 -0.86
N GLY A 33 8.81 28.36 -0.99
CA GLY A 33 9.63 28.25 -2.19
C GLY A 33 9.54 26.86 -2.81
N ALA A 34 9.75 26.76 -4.12
CA ALA A 34 9.81 25.47 -4.81
C ALA A 34 11.24 24.91 -4.74
N GLY A 35 11.43 23.74 -4.12
CA GLY A 35 12.73 23.07 -4.08
C GLY A 35 13.07 22.35 -2.76
N ALA A 36 14.31 21.87 -2.66
CA ALA A 36 14.82 21.09 -1.53
C ALA A 36 15.33 21.94 -0.34
N GLY A 37 15.30 23.27 -0.45
CA GLY A 37 15.87 24.19 0.54
C GLY A 37 14.88 24.72 1.59
N ASP A 38 13.58 24.54 1.39
CA ASP A 38 12.53 25.11 2.25
C ASP A 38 12.03 24.15 3.33
N CYS A 39 12.48 22.89 3.31
CA CYS A 39 12.09 21.86 4.25
C CYS A 39 13.25 21.50 5.18
N SER A 40 12.97 21.26 6.47
CA SER A 40 14.01 21.04 7.50
C SER A 40 14.64 19.65 7.47
N GLU A 41 13.97 18.65 6.91
CA GLU A 41 14.44 17.28 6.88
C GLU A 41 15.08 16.92 5.53
N ALA A 42 16.10 16.07 5.57
CA ALA A 42 16.73 15.56 4.36
C ALA A 42 15.72 14.78 3.49
N ASN A 43 15.86 14.88 2.17
CA ASN A 43 15.00 14.25 1.17
C ASN A 43 13.55 14.75 1.18
N ASN A 44 13.24 15.86 1.85
CA ASN A 44 11.97 16.55 1.66
C ASN A 44 12.04 17.47 0.44
N VAL A 45 10.93 17.57 -0.28
CA VAL A 45 10.73 18.52 -1.37
C VAL A 45 9.50 19.36 -1.07
N CYS A 46 9.60 20.67 -1.32
CA CYS A 46 8.46 21.55 -1.27
C CYS A 46 7.71 21.55 -2.60
N ASP A 47 6.42 21.23 -2.54
CA ASP A 47 5.44 21.39 -3.62
C ASP A 47 4.37 22.44 -3.20
N THR A 48 3.66 22.13 -2.12
CA THR A 48 2.69 23.01 -1.43
C THR A 48 2.83 22.86 0.09
N THR A 49 3.10 21.64 0.51
CA THR A 49 3.62 21.28 1.82
C THR A 49 4.90 20.46 1.65
N CYS A 50 5.72 20.40 2.69
CA CYS A 50 6.91 19.54 2.69
C CYS A 50 6.50 18.06 2.68
N LYS A 51 6.94 17.33 1.65
CA LYS A 51 6.69 15.90 1.46
C LYS A 51 8.00 15.19 1.13
N CYS A 52 8.05 13.86 1.25
CA CYS A 52 9.21 13.11 0.79
C CYS A 52 9.38 13.30 -0.73
N ALA A 53 10.64 13.40 -1.16
CA ALA A 53 11.01 13.47 -2.58
C ALA A 53 10.60 12.18 -3.32
N THR A 54 10.65 12.23 -4.65
CA THR A 54 10.40 11.05 -5.50
C THR A 54 11.33 9.90 -5.11
N ASN A 55 10.78 8.70 -4.99
CA ASN A 55 11.45 7.48 -4.50
C ASN A 55 11.78 7.47 -3.00
N PHE A 56 11.15 8.34 -2.20
CA PHE A 56 11.22 8.30 -0.75
C PHE A 56 9.82 8.17 -0.14
N PHE A 57 9.74 7.51 1.01
CA PHE A 57 8.50 7.37 1.78
C PHE A 57 8.71 7.83 3.21
N ARG A 58 7.61 8.25 3.85
CA ARG A 58 7.63 8.70 5.25
C ARG A 58 7.66 7.49 6.19
N LYS A 59 8.72 7.35 6.96
CA LYS A 59 8.73 6.48 8.13
C LYS A 59 8.01 7.13 9.28
N THR A 60 7.32 6.34 10.10
CA THR A 60 6.67 6.82 11.33
C THR A 60 7.62 6.81 12.53
N SER A 61 8.63 5.94 12.53
CA SER A 61 9.62 5.82 13.60
C SER A 61 10.97 5.30 13.08
N PRO A 62 12.04 6.12 13.10
CA PRO A 62 12.01 7.56 13.33
C PRO A 62 11.21 8.28 12.24
N ALA A 63 10.69 9.46 12.56
CA ALA A 63 9.95 10.27 11.60
C ALA A 63 10.93 10.90 10.60
N GLU A 64 11.16 10.22 9.48
CA GLU A 64 12.12 10.61 8.44
C GLU A 64 11.64 10.16 7.05
N CYS A 65 12.18 10.78 5.99
CA CYS A 65 12.00 10.27 4.62
C CYS A 65 13.11 9.28 4.27
N ALA A 66 12.73 8.01 4.15
CA ALA A 66 13.62 6.92 3.77
C ALA A 66 13.44 6.56 2.30
N ALA A 67 14.53 6.11 1.66
CA ALA A 67 14.46 5.64 0.28
C ALA A 67 13.48 4.45 0.18
N GLN A 68 12.65 4.46 -0.85
CA GLN A 68 11.79 3.34 -1.19
C GLN A 68 12.63 2.09 -1.43
N VAL A 69 12.06 0.95 -1.04
CA VAL A 69 12.75 -0.32 -1.11
C VAL A 69 12.71 -0.84 -2.55
N ALA A 70 13.83 -1.44 -2.97
CA ALA A 70 13.95 -2.07 -4.27
C ALA A 70 12.84 -3.09 -4.53
N ALA A 71 12.48 -3.22 -5.81
CA ALA A 71 11.45 -4.11 -6.33
C ALA A 71 11.60 -5.57 -5.84
N LEU A 72 10.45 -6.23 -5.62
CA LEU A 72 10.28 -7.69 -5.80
C LEU A 72 11.16 -8.60 -4.91
N ASP A 73 11.48 -8.15 -3.71
CA ASP A 73 12.04 -8.91 -2.56
C ASP A 73 12.62 -7.96 -1.49
N GLY A 74 12.54 -6.65 -1.73
CA GLY A 74 12.90 -5.63 -0.77
C GLY A 74 12.21 -5.81 0.58
N VAL A 75 13.01 -5.79 1.66
CA VAL A 75 12.50 -5.82 3.04
C VAL A 75 11.72 -4.55 3.33
N CYS A 76 10.46 -4.70 3.72
CA CYS A 76 9.60 -3.60 4.14
C CYS A 76 9.08 -3.85 5.57
N ASP A 77 8.27 -2.93 6.07
CA ASP A 77 7.70 -3.01 7.42
C ASP A 77 6.17 -2.90 7.35
N THR A 78 5.46 -4.01 7.54
CA THR A 78 3.98 -4.03 7.52
C THR A 78 3.37 -3.30 8.71
N ALA A 79 4.14 -3.01 9.77
CA ALA A 79 3.68 -2.23 10.91
C ALA A 79 3.54 -0.73 10.57
N GLN A 80 4.09 -0.28 9.43
CA GLN A 80 3.92 1.08 8.95
C GLN A 80 2.75 1.19 7.99
N THR A 81 1.91 2.20 8.19
CA THR A 81 0.72 2.51 7.38
C THR A 81 1.05 2.99 5.96
N ALA A 82 2.32 3.00 5.55
CA ALA A 82 2.73 3.46 4.24
C ALA A 82 2.70 2.30 3.23
N SER A 83 1.66 2.27 2.41
CA SER A 83 1.61 1.47 1.16
C SER A 83 2.72 1.88 0.17
N ASP A 84 3.33 3.05 0.38
CA ASP A 84 4.32 3.66 -0.52
C ASP A 84 5.77 3.27 -0.22
N GLN A 85 6.01 2.28 0.66
CA GLN A 85 7.35 1.78 0.97
C GLN A 85 8.05 1.16 -0.25
N CYS A 86 7.26 0.58 -1.15
CA CYS A 86 7.76 -0.18 -2.26
C CYS A 86 7.91 0.70 -3.50
N ALA A 87 9.07 0.67 -4.15
CA ALA A 87 9.39 1.55 -5.27
C ALA A 87 8.60 1.24 -6.55
N VAL A 88 8.03 0.04 -6.68
CA VAL A 88 7.35 -0.41 -7.90
C VAL A 88 5.87 -0.07 -7.82
N ALA A 89 5.33 0.54 -8.88
CA ALA A 89 3.89 0.73 -9.01
C ALA A 89 3.16 -0.61 -8.88
N ASP A 90 2.01 -0.59 -8.19
CA ASP A 90 1.20 -1.79 -7.95
C ASP A 90 1.89 -2.91 -7.17
N SER A 91 2.92 -2.56 -6.41
CA SER A 91 3.43 -3.37 -5.30
C SER A 91 2.87 -2.91 -3.96
N GLU A 92 2.88 -3.81 -2.98
CA GLU A 92 2.51 -3.55 -1.60
C GLU A 92 3.40 -4.33 -0.65
N CYS A 93 3.58 -3.79 0.56
CA CYS A 93 4.29 -4.50 1.62
C CYS A 93 3.39 -5.60 2.20
N ARG A 94 3.83 -6.85 2.15
CA ARG A 94 3.09 -7.99 2.69
C ARG A 94 4.04 -8.97 3.37
N THR A 95 3.58 -9.59 4.44
CA THR A 95 4.29 -10.72 5.05
C THR A 95 4.19 -11.95 4.15
N ASP A 96 5.33 -12.44 3.68
CA ASP A 96 5.47 -13.68 2.95
C ASP A 96 6.56 -14.55 3.58
N SER A 97 6.22 -15.83 3.80
CA SER A 97 7.12 -16.82 4.41
C SER A 97 7.77 -16.38 5.74
N GLY A 98 7.07 -15.56 6.53
CA GLY A 98 7.54 -15.06 7.82
C GLY A 98 8.43 -13.80 7.76
N SER A 99 8.54 -13.16 6.60
CA SER A 99 9.25 -11.89 6.42
C SER A 99 8.40 -10.86 5.67
N ASP A 100 8.53 -9.59 6.04
CA ASP A 100 7.83 -8.50 5.36
C ASP A 100 8.59 -8.08 4.11
N LYS A 101 7.92 -8.19 2.97
CA LYS A 101 8.51 -7.96 1.65
C LYS A 101 7.61 -7.13 0.75
N CYS A 102 8.24 -6.34 -0.10
CA CYS A 102 7.57 -5.66 -1.20
C CYS A 102 7.25 -6.66 -2.31
N LEU A 103 5.97 -6.99 -2.44
CA LEU A 103 5.45 -7.94 -3.43
C LEU A 103 4.43 -7.24 -4.33
N CYS A 104 4.19 -7.76 -5.53
CA CYS A 104 3.07 -7.28 -6.33
C CYS A 104 1.75 -7.46 -5.58
N LYS A 105 0.83 -6.49 -5.75
CA LYS A 105 -0.55 -6.60 -5.28
C LYS A 105 -1.15 -7.92 -5.75
N ALA A 106 -2.14 -8.44 -5.01
CA ALA A 106 -2.76 -9.72 -5.35
C ALA A 106 -3.32 -9.80 -6.78
N THR A 107 -3.70 -8.66 -7.37
CA THR A 107 -4.20 -8.53 -8.75
C THR A 107 -3.10 -8.47 -9.82
N HIS A 108 -1.83 -8.46 -9.42
CA HIS A 108 -0.68 -8.33 -10.30
C HIS A 108 0.28 -9.53 -10.12
N TYR A 109 1.07 -9.81 -11.14
CA TYR A 109 2.15 -10.79 -11.14
C TYR A 109 3.47 -10.09 -11.45
N THR A 110 4.57 -10.75 -11.09
CA THR A 110 5.91 -10.24 -11.33
C THR A 110 6.32 -10.50 -12.78
N ASP A 111 6.59 -9.45 -13.52
CA ASP A 111 7.13 -9.50 -14.88
C ASP A 111 8.43 -8.69 -14.95
N GLY A 112 9.57 -9.40 -14.83
CA GLY A 112 10.88 -8.75 -14.71
C GLY A 112 10.98 -7.87 -13.46
N ALA A 113 11.07 -6.55 -13.66
CA ALA A 113 11.17 -5.55 -12.59
C ALA A 113 9.84 -4.82 -12.29
N ALA A 114 8.76 -5.22 -12.95
CA ALA A 114 7.45 -4.58 -12.87
C ALA A 114 6.37 -5.51 -12.32
N CYS A 115 5.30 -4.92 -11.81
CA CYS A 115 4.07 -5.61 -11.46
C CYS A 115 3.07 -5.43 -12.60
N THR A 116 2.74 -6.53 -13.29
CA THR A 116 1.81 -6.53 -14.42
C THR A 116 0.47 -7.13 -13.99
N ILE A 117 -0.64 -6.61 -14.51
CA ILE A 117 -1.99 -7.11 -14.17
C ILE A 117 -2.08 -8.61 -14.52
N ARG A 118 -2.60 -9.40 -13.58
CA ARG A 118 -2.86 -10.83 -13.78
C ARG A 118 -3.85 -11.06 -14.92
N LYS A 119 -3.59 -12.13 -15.68
CA LYS A 119 -4.34 -12.49 -16.87
C LYS A 119 -5.62 -13.24 -16.50
N ASN A 120 -6.73 -12.79 -17.08
CA ASN A 120 -8.02 -13.46 -16.91
C ASN A 120 -8.01 -14.85 -17.53
N PRO A 121 -8.99 -15.71 -17.20
CA PRO A 121 -9.19 -16.97 -17.89
C PRO A 121 -9.29 -16.77 -19.42
N ASP A 122 -8.88 -17.79 -20.18
CA ASP A 122 -8.78 -17.80 -21.64
C ASP A 122 -7.75 -16.85 -22.28
N ILE A 123 -7.07 -16.01 -21.49
CA ILE A 123 -6.01 -15.13 -21.96
C ILE A 123 -4.69 -15.90 -22.06
N ALA A 124 -3.94 -15.66 -23.13
CA ALA A 124 -2.67 -16.31 -23.40
C ALA A 124 -1.60 -15.98 -22.34
N CYS A 125 -0.92 -17.00 -21.84
CA CYS A 125 0.09 -16.92 -20.80
C CYS A 125 1.34 -17.71 -21.19
N SER A 126 2.47 -17.38 -20.58
CA SER A 126 3.77 -18.02 -20.88
C SER A 126 4.38 -18.75 -19.69
N ALA A 127 3.95 -18.43 -18.48
CA ALA A 127 4.50 -18.97 -17.27
C ALA A 127 3.45 -19.11 -16.17
N THR A 128 3.79 -19.97 -15.22
CA THR A 128 3.03 -20.19 -14.00
C THR A 128 2.93 -18.89 -13.19
N GLY A 129 1.76 -18.61 -12.62
CA GLY A 129 1.52 -17.46 -11.75
C GLY A 129 1.20 -16.15 -12.46
N GLU A 130 1.09 -16.12 -13.79
CA GLU A 130 0.63 -14.95 -14.56
C GLU A 130 -0.88 -14.73 -14.47
N CYS A 131 -1.63 -15.78 -14.13
CA CYS A 131 -3.10 -15.78 -14.16
C CYS A 131 -3.72 -15.21 -12.88
N VAL A 132 -5.00 -14.83 -12.94
CA VAL A 132 -5.77 -14.35 -11.78
C VAL A 132 -5.80 -15.40 -10.66
N THR A 133 -6.15 -14.97 -9.44
CA THR A 133 -6.27 -15.89 -8.30
C THR A 133 -7.21 -17.05 -8.63
N ASN A 134 -6.79 -18.26 -8.27
CA ASN A 134 -7.45 -19.53 -8.58
C ASN A 134 -7.49 -19.90 -10.08
N ALA A 135 -6.61 -19.33 -10.89
CA ALA A 135 -6.30 -19.77 -12.23
C ALA A 135 -4.80 -20.08 -12.34
N GLU A 136 -4.44 -20.94 -13.29
CA GLU A 136 -3.06 -21.21 -13.64
C GLU A 136 -2.87 -21.33 -15.16
N CYS A 137 -1.66 -21.06 -15.62
CA CYS A 137 -1.30 -21.19 -17.02
C CYS A 137 -1.14 -22.67 -17.41
N ASP A 138 -1.88 -23.12 -18.43
CA ASP A 138 -1.72 -24.45 -19.02
C ASP A 138 -0.54 -24.49 -20.00
N VAL A 139 0.67 -24.38 -19.45
CA VAL A 139 1.93 -24.33 -20.22
C VAL A 139 2.14 -25.65 -20.97
N GLY A 140 2.18 -25.60 -22.29
CA GLY A 140 2.37 -26.76 -23.16
C GLY A 140 1.09 -27.51 -23.53
N GLY A 141 -0.08 -27.02 -23.08
CA GLY A 141 -1.40 -27.45 -23.54
C GLY A 141 -2.05 -26.37 -24.40
N THR A 142 -2.87 -25.52 -23.77
CA THR A 142 -3.56 -24.40 -24.44
C THR A 142 -2.76 -23.09 -24.44
N ASP A 143 -1.70 -22.98 -23.62
CA ASP A 143 -0.95 -21.75 -23.34
C ASP A 143 -1.86 -20.59 -22.91
N LYS A 144 -2.94 -20.93 -22.21
CA LYS A 144 -3.93 -19.99 -21.68
C LYS A 144 -4.14 -20.19 -20.18
N CYS A 145 -4.63 -19.14 -19.55
CA CYS A 145 -5.06 -19.20 -18.16
C CYS A 145 -6.34 -20.04 -18.04
N GLU A 146 -6.27 -21.09 -17.23
CA GLU A 146 -7.40 -21.96 -16.92
C GLU A 146 -7.73 -21.89 -15.44
N CYS A 147 -9.02 -21.89 -15.09
CA CYS A 147 -9.43 -21.94 -13.69
C CYS A 147 -9.01 -23.27 -13.06
N ASN A 148 -8.44 -23.20 -11.86
CA ASN A 148 -8.08 -24.38 -11.08
C ASN A 148 -9.33 -25.22 -10.77
N ALA A 149 -9.13 -26.52 -10.57
CA ALA A 149 -10.22 -27.45 -10.25
C ALA A 149 -11.10 -26.94 -9.09
N GLY A 150 -12.42 -26.86 -9.32
CA GLY A 150 -13.39 -26.36 -8.35
C GLY A 150 -13.73 -24.86 -8.48
N TYR A 151 -13.10 -24.15 -9.41
CA TYR A 151 -13.41 -22.78 -9.77
C TYR A 151 -13.96 -22.71 -11.20
N ASN A 152 -14.89 -21.79 -11.44
CA ASN A 152 -15.43 -21.54 -12.77
C ASN A 152 -15.29 -20.08 -13.14
N GLU A 153 -15.26 -19.80 -14.44
CA GLU A 153 -15.36 -18.44 -14.96
C GLU A 153 -16.72 -17.85 -14.59
N THR A 154 -16.70 -16.77 -13.82
CA THR A 154 -17.92 -16.02 -13.53
C THR A 154 -17.98 -14.76 -14.39
N PRO A 155 -18.89 -14.67 -15.37
CA PRO A 155 -19.03 -13.50 -16.23
C PRO A 155 -19.71 -12.31 -15.52
N THR A 156 -20.11 -12.46 -14.26
CA THR A 156 -20.89 -11.48 -13.48
C THR A 156 -20.03 -10.42 -12.79
N VAL A 157 -18.71 -10.59 -12.78
CA VAL A 157 -17.74 -9.60 -12.30
C VAL A 157 -16.85 -9.24 -13.48
N SER A 158 -16.77 -7.96 -13.82
CA SER A 158 -15.80 -7.43 -14.77
C SER A 158 -14.65 -6.83 -13.96
N PRO A 159 -13.42 -7.32 -14.10
CA PRO A 159 -12.94 -8.36 -15.03
C PRO A 159 -13.37 -9.79 -14.62
N THR A 160 -13.50 -10.70 -15.60
CA THR A 160 -13.83 -12.12 -15.40
C THR A 160 -12.82 -12.78 -14.46
N MET A 161 -13.32 -13.37 -13.37
CA MET A 161 -12.50 -14.04 -12.35
C MET A 161 -12.88 -15.52 -12.22
N CYS A 162 -11.95 -16.33 -11.71
CA CYS A 162 -12.21 -17.70 -11.28
C CYS A 162 -12.80 -17.69 -9.88
N SER A 163 -14.12 -17.74 -9.79
CA SER A 163 -14.82 -17.81 -8.50
C SER A 163 -15.15 -19.26 -8.16
N GLY A 164 -14.96 -19.60 -6.89
CA GLY A 164 -15.34 -20.90 -6.37
C GLY A 164 -16.84 -21.09 -6.56
N VAL A 165 -17.23 -22.30 -6.94
CA VAL A 165 -18.64 -22.65 -6.95
C VAL A 165 -19.07 -22.84 -5.49
N VAL A 166 -19.52 -21.74 -4.87
CA VAL A 166 -20.23 -21.82 -3.59
C VAL A 166 -21.41 -22.74 -3.84
N LYS A 167 -21.28 -23.99 -3.39
CA LYS A 167 -22.43 -24.83 -3.12
C LYS A 167 -23.18 -24.07 -2.03
N PHE A 168 -24.05 -23.15 -2.44
CA PHE A 168 -25.21 -22.82 -1.65
C PHE A 168 -25.88 -24.17 -1.47
N ALA A 169 -25.60 -24.81 -0.33
CA ALA A 169 -26.52 -25.74 0.24
C ALA A 169 -27.81 -24.92 0.30
N THR A 170 -28.67 -25.13 -0.68
CA THR A 170 -30.07 -24.75 -0.62
C THR A 170 -30.58 -25.51 0.58
N LEU A 171 -30.38 -24.94 1.79
CA LEU A 171 -31.19 -25.29 2.93
C LEU A 171 -32.61 -25.09 2.42
N PRO A 172 -33.43 -26.15 2.34
CA PRO A 172 -34.75 -26.06 1.77
C PRO A 172 -35.48 -24.96 2.53
N TYR A 173 -35.74 -23.87 1.81
CA TYR A 173 -36.48 -22.70 2.24
C TYR A 173 -37.97 -23.07 2.33
N MET A 174 -38.29 -24.10 3.13
CA MET A 174 -39.61 -24.69 3.26
C MET A 174 -40.12 -24.76 4.70
N TYR A 175 -39.36 -24.31 5.70
CA TYR A 175 -39.80 -24.37 7.10
C TYR A 175 -39.58 -23.08 7.88
N VAL A 176 -39.97 -21.93 7.31
CA VAL A 176 -40.24 -20.75 8.14
C VAL A 176 -41.53 -20.11 7.62
N VAL A 177 -42.56 -20.10 8.49
CA VAL A 177 -43.95 -19.63 8.31
C VAL A 177 -44.91 -20.77 7.91
N PRO A 178 -45.75 -21.28 8.85
CA PRO A 178 -46.70 -20.46 9.59
C PRO A 178 -46.87 -20.87 11.07
N ILE A 179 -46.18 -20.18 12.00
CA ILE A 179 -46.55 -20.22 13.44
C ILE A 179 -47.42 -19.02 13.82
N ILE A 180 -47.54 -18.00 12.96
CA ILE A 180 -48.22 -16.74 13.29
C ILE A 180 -49.76 -16.84 13.19
N VAL A 181 -50.34 -17.89 12.60
CA VAL A 181 -51.80 -17.99 12.42
C VAL A 181 -52.52 -18.69 13.60
N SER A 182 -51.80 -19.41 14.48
CA SER A 182 -52.45 -20.14 15.58
C SER A 182 -52.69 -19.34 16.86
N MET A 183 -52.09 -18.15 17.03
CA MET A 183 -52.28 -17.34 18.25
C MET A 183 -53.45 -16.34 18.16
N MET A 184 -54.09 -16.19 17.01
CA MET A 184 -55.20 -15.23 16.83
C MET A 184 -56.60 -15.83 17.08
N PHE A 185 -56.70 -17.12 17.42
CA PHE A 185 -57.98 -17.82 17.67
C PHE A 185 -58.26 -18.16 19.14
N LEU A 186 -57.41 -17.73 20.09
CA LEU A 186 -57.61 -17.95 21.54
C LEU A 186 -58.04 -16.70 22.32
N LEU A 187 -58.46 -15.63 21.62
CA LEU A 187 -59.02 -14.41 22.22
C LEU A 187 -60.44 -14.10 21.70
N ARG A 188 -61.29 -15.13 21.63
CA ARG A 188 -62.74 -14.97 21.60
C ARG A 188 -63.42 -16.00 22.48
#